data_AF-A0A2G9NIE2-F1
#
_entry.id   AF-A0A2G9NIE2-F1
#
_cell.length_a   1.000
_cell.length_b   1.000
_cell.length_c   1.000
_cell.angle_alpha   90.00
_cell.angle_beta   90.00
_cell.angle_gamma   90.00
#
_symmetry.space_group_name_H-M   'P 1'
#
loop_
_entity.id
_entity.type
_entity.pdbx_description
1 polymer ?
#
loop_
_entity_poly.entity_id
_entity_poly.type
_entity_poly.pdbx_seq_one_letter_code
_entity_poly.pdbx_strand_id
1 'polypeptide(L)'
;MGMLTRKIEGRVLDVSYGFDPGTMGSDYTRISVETNDGQESFVFRDHTHRPIDKGDLVKIRSPRMVIHNLSNYLLGESFALSYEVIE
;
A
#
# COMPACT_ATOMS: atom_id res chain seq x y z
N MET A 1 12.75 21.17 -3.48
CA MET A 1 12.25 20.22 -4.51
C MET A 1 11.07 19.49 -3.92
N GLY A 2 9.86 19.68 -4.47
CA GLY A 2 8.64 19.08 -3.92
C GLY A 2 8.51 17.61 -4.30
N MET A 3 8.29 16.74 -3.31
CA MET A 3 8.02 15.32 -3.53
C MET A 3 6.67 15.18 -4.26
N LEU A 4 6.68 14.62 -5.47
CA LEU A 4 5.45 14.34 -6.21
C LEU A 4 4.74 13.14 -5.56
N THR A 5 3.56 13.38 -5.01
CA THR A 5 2.67 12.33 -4.50
C THR A 5 1.75 11.86 -5.62
N ARG A 6 1.69 10.54 -5.86
CA ARG A 6 0.71 9.93 -6.77
C ARG A 6 -0.55 9.63 -5.96
N LYS A 7 -1.70 10.02 -6.49
CA LYS A 7 -3.01 9.61 -5.99
C LYS A 7 -3.49 8.46 -6.86
N ILE A 8 -3.85 7.36 -6.24
CA ILE A 8 -4.27 6.13 -6.90
C ILE A 8 -5.65 5.80 -6.35
N GLU A 9 -6.60 5.49 -7.21
CA GLU A 9 -7.95 5.09 -6.81
C GLU A 9 -8.23 3.73 -7.41
N GLY A 10 -8.81 2.83 -6.63
CA GLY A 10 -9.10 1.49 -7.11
C GLY A 10 -9.78 0.60 -6.08
N ARG A 11 -10.10 -0.62 -6.51
CA ARG A 11 -10.78 -1.61 -5.68
C ARG A 11 -9.81 -2.61 -5.09
N VAL A 12 -9.93 -2.90 -3.81
CA VAL A 12 -9.10 -3.88 -3.11
C VAL A 12 -9.49 -5.29 -3.55
N LEU A 13 -8.53 -6.02 -4.09
CA LEU A 13 -8.68 -7.41 -4.53
C LEU A 13 -8.25 -8.41 -3.47
N ASP A 14 -7.22 -8.06 -2.70
CA ASP A 14 -6.63 -8.89 -1.67
C ASP A 14 -6.00 -8.04 -0.57
N VAL A 15 -6.02 -8.56 0.66
CA VAL A 15 -5.45 -7.94 1.86
C VAL A 15 -4.66 -9.01 2.61
N SER A 16 -3.40 -8.71 2.90
CA SER A 16 -2.49 -9.59 3.61
C SER A 16 -1.81 -8.82 4.73
N TYR A 17 -1.77 -9.39 5.93
CA TYR A 17 -1.08 -8.83 7.08
C TYR A 17 0.21 -9.60 7.32
N GLY A 18 1.27 -8.89 7.64
CA GLY A 18 2.56 -9.50 7.93
C GLY A 18 3.32 -8.75 9.00
N PHE A 19 4.30 -9.44 9.58
CA PHE A 19 5.22 -8.90 10.57
C PHE A 19 6.61 -8.84 9.94
N ASP A 20 7.26 -7.67 9.95
CA ASP A 20 8.65 -7.54 9.49
C ASP A 20 9.60 -7.52 10.70
N PRO A 21 10.24 -8.66 11.04
CA PRO A 21 11.19 -8.71 12.14
C PRO A 21 12.45 -7.88 11.88
N GLY A 22 12.73 -7.50 10.63
CA GLY A 22 13.88 -6.68 10.23
C GLY A 22 13.72 -5.18 10.55
N THR A 23 12.50 -4.72 10.85
CA THR A 23 12.22 -3.32 11.17
C THR A 23 11.52 -3.17 12.53
N MET A 24 12.27 -3.49 13.59
CA MET A 24 11.85 -3.31 15.00
C MET A 24 10.47 -3.92 15.34
N GLY A 25 10.01 -4.92 14.57
CA GLY A 25 8.72 -5.57 14.78
C GLY A 25 7.50 -4.73 14.37
N SER A 26 7.61 -3.96 13.28
CA SER A 26 6.45 -3.21 12.75
C SER A 26 5.53 -4.13 11.96
N ASP A 27 4.25 -4.15 12.32
CA ASP A 27 3.21 -4.77 11.51
C ASP A 27 3.06 -4.02 10.20
N TYR A 28 2.83 -4.75 9.11
CA TYR A 28 2.51 -4.17 7.82
C TYR A 28 1.23 -4.78 7.24
N THR A 29 0.50 -3.94 6.52
CA THR A 29 -0.63 -4.36 5.70
C THR A 29 -0.22 -4.23 4.25
N ARG A 30 -0.37 -5.31 3.50
CA ARG A 30 -0.23 -5.36 2.06
C ARG A 30 -1.62 -5.46 1.45
N ILE A 31 -1.88 -4.64 0.43
CA ILE A 31 -3.12 -4.74 -0.35
C ILE A 31 -2.77 -4.81 -1.83
N SER A 32 -3.57 -5.56 -2.58
CA SER A 32 -3.59 -5.49 -4.04
C SER A 32 -4.84 -4.74 -4.47
N VAL A 33 -4.67 -3.77 -5.38
CA VAL A 33 -5.71 -2.87 -5.83
C VAL A 33 -5.84 -2.93 -7.34
N GLU A 34 -7.06 -3.15 -7.83
CA GLU A 34 -7.42 -2.97 -9.23
C GLU A 34 -7.64 -1.49 -9.51
N THR A 35 -6.79 -0.92 -10.36
CA THR A 35 -6.89 0.46 -10.83
C THR A 35 -7.25 0.47 -12.32
N ASN A 36 -7.56 1.65 -12.87
CA ASN A 36 -7.78 1.79 -14.32
C ASN A 36 -6.56 1.43 -15.18
N ASP A 37 -5.34 1.54 -14.60
CA ASP A 37 -4.08 1.25 -15.28
C ASP A 37 -3.66 -0.23 -15.10
N GLY A 38 -4.43 -1.01 -14.34
CA GLY A 38 -4.15 -2.40 -14.01
C GLY A 38 -4.05 -2.66 -12.50
N GLN A 39 -3.61 -3.87 -12.14
CA GLN A 39 -3.45 -4.28 -10.76
C GLN A 39 -2.11 -3.76 -10.19
N GLU A 40 -2.17 -3.05 -9.07
CA GLU A 40 -1.00 -2.57 -8.33
C GLU A 40 -1.03 -3.10 -6.88
N SER A 41 0.14 -3.34 -6.29
CA SER A 41 0.24 -3.77 -4.88
C SER A 41 0.93 -2.72 -4.02
N PHE A 42 0.34 -2.46 -2.86
CA PHE A 42 0.77 -1.44 -1.91
C PHE A 42 1.05 -2.04 -0.55
N VAL A 43 2.09 -1.53 0.10
CA VAL A 43 2.43 -1.88 1.48
C VAL A 43 2.37 -0.64 2.36
N PHE A 44 1.72 -0.79 3.50
CA PHE A 44 1.60 0.20 4.56
C PHE A 44 2.32 -0.34 5.80
N ARG A 45 3.24 0.45 6.35
CA ARG A 45 3.73 0.23 7.71
C ARG A 45 2.78 0.94 8.66
N ASP A 46 2.16 0.14 9.51
CA ASP A 46 1.54 0.53 10.76
C ASP A 46 0.25 1.39 10.76
N HIS A 47 -0.61 1.01 11.71
CA HIS A 47 -1.90 1.53 12.20
C HIS A 47 -2.67 2.56 11.37
N THR A 48 -3.48 2.07 10.44
CA THR A 48 -4.70 2.79 10.01
C THR A 48 -5.88 2.21 10.79
N HIS A 49 -6.61 3.07 11.49
CA HIS A 49 -7.68 2.70 12.44
C HIS A 49 -8.87 1.96 11.82
N ARG A 50 -8.98 1.95 10.49
CA ARG A 50 -10.02 1.24 9.77
C ARG A 50 -9.38 0.07 9.02
N PRO A 51 -9.71 -1.18 9.36
CA PRO A 51 -9.29 -2.32 8.56
C PRO A 51 -9.78 -2.11 7.12
N ILE A 52 -8.88 -2.35 6.15
CA ILE A 52 -9.27 -2.48 4.75
C ILE A 52 -9.74 -3.90 4.56
N ASP A 53 -10.89 -4.06 3.94
CA ASP A 53 -11.41 -5.35 3.53
C ASP A 53 -11.35 -5.53 2.01
N LYS A 54 -11.34 -6.78 1.60
CA LYS A 54 -11.47 -7.14 0.19
C LYS A 54 -12.79 -6.59 -0.35
N GLY A 55 -12.70 -5.89 -1.48
CA GLY A 55 -13.84 -5.28 -2.15
C GLY A 55 -14.01 -3.79 -1.88
N ASP A 56 -13.33 -3.25 -0.86
CA ASP A 56 -13.32 -1.82 -0.55
C ASP A 56 -12.80 -1.00 -1.72
N LEU A 57 -13.38 0.18 -1.92
CA LEU A 57 -12.82 1.20 -2.77
C LEU A 57 -11.88 2.07 -1.94
N VAL A 58 -10.66 2.27 -2.44
CA VAL A 58 -9.61 2.99 -1.71
C VAL A 58 -8.97 4.08 -2.57
N LYS A 59 -8.65 5.20 -1.93
CA LYS A 59 -7.74 6.22 -2.46
C LYS A 59 -6.40 6.13 -1.73
N ILE A 60 -5.34 5.85 -2.45
CA ILE A 60 -4.00 5.67 -1.93
C ILE A 60 -3.15 6.88 -2.29
N ARG A 61 -2.45 7.42 -1.30
CA ARG A 61 -1.41 8.43 -1.49
C ARG A 61 -0.06 7.74 -1.33
N SER A 62 0.65 7.56 -2.44
CA SER A 62 2.01 7.05 -2.42
C SER A 62 3.00 8.15 -2.80
N PRO A 63 4.21 8.17 -2.21
CA PRO A 63 5.30 8.89 -2.84
C PRO A 63 5.53 8.22 -4.20
N ARG A 64 5.89 8.96 -5.24
CA ARG A 64 6.16 8.40 -6.58
C ARG A 64 7.45 7.54 -6.57
N MET A 65 7.46 6.47 -5.80
CA MET A 65 8.60 5.59 -5.62
C MET A 65 8.12 4.14 -5.70
N VAL A 66 8.33 3.55 -6.87
CA VAL A 66 8.41 2.10 -7.02
C VAL A 66 9.70 1.70 -6.32
N ILE A 67 9.60 1.12 -5.13
CA ILE A 67 10.79 0.67 -4.40
C ILE A 67 11.21 -0.66 -5.00
N HIS A 68 11.98 -0.60 -6.08
CA HIS A 68 12.89 -1.69 -6.37
C HIS A 68 14.04 -1.55 -5.37
N ASN A 69 14.15 -2.46 -4.40
CA ASN A 69 15.29 -2.63 -3.50
C ASN A 69 15.25 -1.83 -2.18
N LEU A 70 14.44 -2.32 -1.23
CA LEU A 70 14.79 -2.32 0.19
C LEU A 70 14.65 -3.78 0.66
N SER A 71 15.72 -4.33 1.23
CA SER A 71 16.08 -5.74 1.34
C SER A 71 15.09 -6.77 1.92
N ASN A 72 13.81 -6.44 2.13
CA ASN A 72 12.75 -7.37 2.56
C ASN A 72 11.38 -7.13 1.89
N TYR A 73 11.21 -6.12 1.03
CA TYR A 73 9.99 -5.97 0.23
C TYR A 73 10.17 -6.65 -1.12
N LEU A 74 9.23 -7.53 -1.47
CA LEU A 74 9.26 -8.25 -2.74
C LEU A 74 9.36 -7.22 -3.88
N LEU A 75 10.30 -7.45 -4.79
CA LEU A 75 10.53 -6.59 -5.95
C LEU A 75 9.20 -6.40 -6.70
N GLY A 76 8.72 -5.15 -6.80
CA GLY A 76 7.48 -4.80 -7.51
C GLY A 76 6.40 -4.11 -6.68
N GLU A 77 6.60 -3.96 -5.36
CA GLU A 77 5.61 -3.31 -4.49
C GLU A 77 5.87 -1.82 -4.28
N SER A 78 4.79 -1.04 -4.24
CA SER A 78 4.86 0.40 -3.96
C SER A 78 4.61 0.66 -2.47
N PHE A 79 5.46 1.48 -1.85
CA PHE A 79 5.19 1.95 -0.49
C PHE A 79 4.15 3.06 -0.54
N ALA A 80 3.11 2.96 0.29
CA ALA A 80 2.09 3.99 0.39
C ALA A 80 2.19 4.73 1.73
N LEU A 81 1.97 6.04 1.70
CA LEU A 81 2.00 6.88 2.91
C LEU A 81 0.69 6.79 3.66
N SER A 82 -0.42 6.75 2.94
CA SER A 82 -1.76 6.65 3.52
C SER A 82 -2.76 6.10 2.51
N TYR A 83 -3.88 5.62 3.03
CA TYR A 83 -5.07 5.31 2.25
C TYR A 83 -6.31 5.95 2.87
N GLU A 84 -7.38 6.00 2.09
CA GLU A 84 -8.72 6.40 2.50
C GLU A 84 -9.71 5.41 1.87
N VAL A 85 -10.51 4.73 2.68
CA VAL A 85 -11.62 3.91 2.19
C VAL A 85 -12.77 4.85 1.83
N ILE A 86 -13.23 4.78 0.59
CA ILE A 86 -14.34 5.59 0.07
C ILE A 86 -15.56 4.69 -0.12
N GLU A 87 -16.73 5.17 0.34
CA GLU A 87 -18.02 4.49 0.16
C GLU A 87 -18.60 4.70 -1.24
#